data_AF-A0A846N4N3-F1
#
_entry.id   AF-A0A846N4N3-F1
#
_cell.length_a   1.000
_cell.length_b   1.000
_cell.length_c   1.000
_cell.angle_alpha   90.00
_cell.angle_beta   90.00
_cell.angle_gamma   90.00
#
_symmetry.space_group_name_H-M   'P 1'
#
loop_
_entity.id
_entity.type
_entity.pdbx_description
1 polymer ?
#
loop_
_entity_poly.entity_id
_entity_poly.type
_entity_poly.pdbx_seq_one_letter_code
_entity_poly.pdbx_strand_id
1 'polypeptide(L)'
;MAKIAMKFGGTSVADLDRIRNVAQLVKKEVERGHQVAVVVSAMAGETNKLVKFINDLDQHYDPKEYDAVVAAGEQVTSGLLAIALGSIGVPARSFLGWQMPMKTSNMHASARIEDLPPENLNACLESGTVAVVAGFQGVAEGERISTLGRGGSDTSAVAVAAAIKAERCDIYTDVDGVYTTDPRITKKAQRMEKIAFEEMLEMASLGAKVLQTRSVEIAMQHRVPVRVLSTFDPDAGGTLLCDEEDIVEKKPVTGIAYSRDEAKISLMKIPDHPGIAAAIFGPLAHAGINVDMIVQNISDDGKRTDLTFTCPRTELARAIKVLEDAAETIGYREITSDANVAKISIIGIGMRTHPGVAQTMFRTLSEKGINISVISTSEIKVSVLIAEEYVELAVRALHSAYDLDAA
;
A
#
# COMPACT_ATOMS: atom_id res chain seq x y z
N MET A 1 -25.74 -5.27 17.42
CA MET A 1 -25.54 -5.22 15.96
C MET A 1 -24.11 -4.83 15.73
N ALA A 2 -23.36 -5.60 14.93
CA ALA A 2 -21.99 -5.24 14.59
C ALA A 2 -22.00 -4.13 13.52
N LYS A 3 -21.04 -3.21 13.60
CA LYS A 3 -20.78 -2.24 12.53
C LYS A 3 -19.72 -2.82 11.59
N ILE A 4 -19.94 -2.70 10.28
CA ILE A 4 -19.01 -3.19 9.27
C ILE A 4 -18.76 -2.06 8.28
N ALA A 5 -17.49 -1.85 7.95
CA ALA A 5 -17.10 -1.05 6.80
C ALA A 5 -16.88 -1.96 5.60
N MET A 6 -17.40 -1.60 4.43
CA MET A 6 -17.19 -2.32 3.18
C MET A 6 -16.65 -1.37 2.13
N LYS A 7 -15.51 -1.66 1.52
CA LYS A 7 -14.92 -0.85 0.46
C LYS A 7 -15.01 -1.55 -0.87
N PHE A 8 -15.43 -0.84 -1.91
CA PHE A 8 -15.45 -1.34 -3.28
C PHE A 8 -14.49 -0.53 -4.17
N GLY A 9 -13.56 -1.23 -4.81
CA GLY A 9 -12.62 -0.64 -5.77
C GLY A 9 -13.27 -0.23 -7.09
N GLY A 10 -12.57 0.54 -7.92
CA GLY A 10 -13.14 1.04 -9.18
C GLY A 10 -13.57 -0.07 -10.15
N THR A 11 -12.87 -1.21 -10.15
CA THR A 11 -13.28 -2.40 -10.91
C THR A 11 -14.58 -3.00 -10.36
N SER A 12 -14.78 -3.01 -9.05
CA SER A 12 -16.02 -3.47 -8.39
C SER A 12 -17.25 -2.64 -8.73
N VAL A 13 -17.07 -1.40 -9.19
CA VAL A 13 -18.14 -0.44 -9.53
C VAL A 13 -17.98 0.12 -10.95
N ALA A 14 -17.35 -0.64 -11.86
CA ALA A 14 -16.98 -0.14 -13.19
C ALA A 14 -18.18 0.26 -14.07
N ASP A 15 -19.35 -0.30 -13.82
CA ASP A 15 -20.58 -0.06 -14.57
C ASP A 15 -21.82 -0.22 -13.66
N LEU A 16 -23.00 0.09 -14.20
CA LEU A 16 -24.25 0.05 -13.44
C LEU A 16 -24.63 -1.37 -12.98
N ASP A 17 -24.28 -2.41 -13.74
CA ASP A 17 -24.57 -3.80 -13.37
C ASP A 17 -23.69 -4.24 -12.20
N ARG A 18 -22.41 -3.84 -12.21
CA ARG A 18 -21.50 -4.03 -11.08
C ARG A 18 -21.96 -3.27 -9.84
N ILE A 19 -22.44 -2.04 -9.99
CA ILE A 19 -23.04 -1.28 -8.86
C ILE A 19 -24.26 -2.02 -8.29
N ARG A 20 -25.12 -2.60 -9.14
CA ARG A 20 -26.25 -3.44 -8.67
C ARG A 20 -25.75 -4.68 -7.93
N ASN A 21 -24.71 -5.34 -8.42
CA ASN A 21 -24.10 -6.49 -7.73
C ASN A 21 -23.55 -6.09 -6.36
N VAL A 22 -22.84 -4.96 -6.27
CA VAL A 22 -22.35 -4.39 -5.01
C VAL A 22 -23.52 -4.11 -4.04
N ALA A 23 -24.63 -3.56 -4.53
CA ALA A 23 -25.82 -3.34 -3.71
C ALA A 23 -26.38 -4.65 -3.12
N GLN A 24 -26.32 -5.77 -3.86
CA GLN A 24 -26.70 -7.09 -3.32
C GLN A 24 -25.75 -7.57 -2.23
N LEU A 25 -24.43 -7.38 -2.38
CA LEU A 25 -23.44 -7.73 -1.36
C LEU A 25 -23.68 -6.96 -0.05
N VAL A 26 -23.94 -5.66 -0.16
CA VAL A 26 -24.27 -4.79 0.98
C VAL A 26 -25.59 -5.24 1.63
N LYS A 27 -26.61 -5.55 0.82
CA LYS A 27 -27.91 -6.05 1.32
C LYS A 27 -27.75 -7.33 2.14
N LYS A 28 -26.89 -8.27 1.72
CA LYS A 28 -26.62 -9.50 2.49
C LYS A 28 -26.11 -9.20 3.90
N GLU A 29 -25.22 -8.22 4.07
CA GLU A 29 -24.73 -7.84 5.40
C GLU A 29 -25.81 -7.14 6.24
N VAL A 30 -26.64 -6.30 5.62
CA VAL A 30 -27.80 -5.68 6.29
C VAL A 30 -28.81 -6.74 6.76
N GLU A 31 -29.10 -7.75 5.92
CA GLU A 31 -30.00 -8.87 6.26
C GLU A 31 -29.45 -9.76 7.38
N ARG A 32 -28.12 -9.79 7.56
CA ARG A 32 -27.46 -10.42 8.72
C ARG A 32 -27.56 -9.59 10.01
N GLY A 33 -28.19 -8.41 9.95
CA GLY A 33 -28.40 -7.52 11.09
C GLY A 33 -27.22 -6.60 11.40
N HIS A 34 -26.32 -6.37 10.43
CA HIS A 34 -25.19 -5.47 10.57
C HIS A 34 -25.57 -4.03 10.23
N GLN A 35 -24.92 -3.07 10.90
CA GLN A 35 -24.92 -1.67 10.51
C GLN A 35 -23.78 -1.43 9.53
N VAL A 36 -24.09 -1.01 8.30
CA VAL A 36 -23.11 -1.01 7.20
C VAL A 36 -22.75 0.41 6.76
N ALA A 37 -21.45 0.71 6.76
CA ALA A 37 -20.87 1.85 6.07
C ALA A 37 -20.14 1.34 4.82
N VAL A 38 -20.47 1.89 3.65
CA VAL A 38 -19.89 1.48 2.37
C VAL A 38 -19.03 2.60 1.83
N VAL A 39 -17.76 2.34 1.54
CA VAL A 39 -16.85 3.28 0.87
C VAL A 39 -16.68 2.89 -0.59
N VAL A 40 -16.89 3.81 -1.51
CA VAL A 40 -16.72 3.55 -2.95
C VAL A 40 -15.60 4.39 -3.54
N SER A 41 -14.88 3.80 -4.48
CA SER A 41 -13.97 4.51 -5.39
C SER A 41 -14.76 5.05 -6.59
N ALA A 42 -14.16 5.93 -7.39
CA ALA A 42 -14.70 6.26 -8.70
C ALA A 42 -14.81 5.00 -9.59
N MET A 43 -15.76 5.00 -10.52
CA MET A 43 -15.89 3.96 -11.55
C MET A 43 -14.58 3.79 -12.33
N ALA A 44 -14.28 2.56 -12.74
CA ALA A 44 -13.04 2.24 -13.45
C ALA A 44 -12.78 3.18 -14.64
N GLY A 45 -11.61 3.82 -14.62
CA GLY A 45 -11.16 4.74 -15.68
C GLY A 45 -11.57 6.21 -15.50
N GLU A 46 -12.56 6.52 -14.65
CA GLU A 46 -13.04 7.90 -14.51
C GLU A 46 -12.00 8.81 -13.82
N THR A 47 -11.31 8.35 -12.78
CA THR A 47 -10.20 9.12 -12.16
C THR A 47 -9.12 9.46 -13.20
N ASN A 48 -8.72 8.48 -14.04
CA ASN A 48 -7.70 8.70 -15.06
C ASN A 48 -8.15 9.72 -16.12
N LYS A 49 -9.43 9.69 -16.49
CA LYS A 49 -10.03 10.66 -17.40
C LYS A 49 -10.07 12.07 -16.81
N LEU A 50 -10.42 12.20 -15.53
CA LEU A 50 -10.38 13.48 -14.80
C LEU A 50 -8.96 14.04 -14.71
N VAL A 51 -7.99 13.20 -14.34
CA VAL A 51 -6.56 13.58 -14.31
C VAL A 51 -6.07 13.98 -15.70
N LYS A 52 -6.50 13.27 -16.76
CA LYS A 52 -6.16 13.63 -18.14
C LYS A 52 -6.68 15.02 -18.51
N PHE A 53 -7.92 15.36 -18.16
CA PHE A 53 -8.45 16.72 -18.44
C PHE A 53 -7.63 17.82 -17.78
N ILE A 54 -7.15 17.58 -16.55
CA ILE A 54 -6.30 18.54 -15.85
C ILE A 54 -4.96 18.69 -16.58
N ASN A 55 -4.27 17.57 -16.85
CA ASN A 55 -2.95 17.58 -17.51
C ASN A 55 -2.98 18.12 -18.95
N ASP A 56 -4.06 17.88 -19.68
CA ASP A 56 -4.26 18.40 -21.04
C ASP A 56 -4.55 19.91 -21.03
N LEU A 57 -5.08 20.44 -19.91
CA LEU A 57 -5.35 21.86 -19.73
C LEU A 57 -4.09 22.65 -19.34
N ASP A 58 -3.37 22.19 -18.32
CA ASP A 58 -2.09 22.75 -17.87
C ASP A 58 -1.33 21.69 -17.06
N GLN A 59 0.00 21.76 -17.00
CA GLN A 59 0.83 20.95 -16.10
C GLN A 59 1.25 21.71 -14.83
N HIS A 60 0.97 23.01 -14.74
CA HIS A 60 1.29 23.88 -13.60
C HIS A 60 0.02 24.36 -12.87
N TYR A 61 -0.94 23.46 -12.66
CA TYR A 61 -2.18 23.77 -11.97
C TYR A 61 -2.01 23.87 -10.45
N ASP A 62 -2.94 24.59 -9.80
CA ASP A 62 -3.08 24.57 -8.35
C ASP A 62 -3.59 23.18 -7.90
N PRO A 63 -2.86 22.44 -7.03
CA PRO A 63 -3.31 21.16 -6.49
C PRO A 63 -4.67 21.20 -5.79
N LYS A 64 -5.12 22.37 -5.31
CA LYS A 64 -6.45 22.54 -4.72
C LYS A 64 -7.58 22.35 -5.71
N GLU A 65 -7.36 22.72 -6.98
CA GLU A 65 -8.34 22.52 -8.05
C GLU A 65 -8.26 21.10 -8.61
N TYR A 66 -7.07 20.49 -8.59
CA TYR A 66 -6.92 19.07 -8.86
C TYR A 66 -7.81 18.23 -7.94
N ASP A 67 -7.78 18.50 -6.63
CA ASP A 67 -8.59 17.78 -5.65
C ASP A 67 -10.09 17.95 -5.89
N ALA A 68 -10.52 19.16 -6.23
CA ALA A 68 -11.92 19.44 -6.56
C ALA A 68 -12.41 18.65 -7.79
N VAL A 69 -11.58 18.54 -8.83
CA VAL A 69 -11.92 17.81 -10.05
C VAL A 69 -11.95 16.30 -9.81
N VAL A 70 -10.92 15.73 -9.19
CA VAL A 70 -10.80 14.27 -9.08
C VAL A 70 -11.80 13.70 -8.08
N ALA A 71 -12.12 14.40 -6.98
CA ALA A 71 -13.10 13.95 -5.98
C ALA A 71 -14.53 13.79 -6.54
N ALA A 72 -14.83 14.39 -7.71
CA ALA A 72 -16.13 14.26 -8.35
C ALA A 72 -16.44 12.81 -8.76
N GLY A 73 -15.42 11.99 -9.05
CA GLY A 73 -15.61 10.59 -9.46
C GLY A 73 -16.29 9.74 -8.38
N GLU A 74 -15.80 9.82 -7.15
CA GLU A 74 -16.38 9.12 -5.99
C GLU A 74 -17.76 9.68 -5.61
N GLN A 75 -17.98 10.99 -5.80
CA GLN A 75 -19.29 11.61 -5.59
C GLN A 75 -20.36 11.03 -6.52
N VAL A 76 -20.06 10.83 -7.81
CA VAL A 76 -20.99 10.18 -8.74
C VAL A 76 -21.29 8.76 -8.28
N THR A 77 -20.25 7.99 -7.95
CA THR A 77 -20.40 6.56 -7.63
C THR A 77 -21.18 6.34 -6.32
N SER A 78 -20.94 7.15 -5.30
CA SER A 78 -21.66 7.08 -4.01
C SER A 78 -23.15 7.35 -4.17
N GLY A 79 -23.52 8.34 -4.99
CA GLY A 79 -24.92 8.63 -5.32
C GLY A 79 -25.59 7.47 -6.06
N LEU A 80 -24.92 6.92 -7.07
CA LEU A 80 -25.44 5.77 -7.85
C LEU A 80 -25.67 4.54 -6.98
N LEU A 81 -24.74 4.21 -6.08
CA LEU A 81 -24.91 3.06 -5.17
C LEU A 81 -26.03 3.30 -4.15
N ALA A 82 -26.18 4.51 -3.61
CA ALA A 82 -27.29 4.83 -2.71
C ALA A 82 -28.66 4.67 -3.41
N ILE A 83 -28.76 5.07 -4.69
CA ILE A 83 -29.97 4.84 -5.52
C ILE A 83 -30.20 3.33 -5.72
N ALA A 84 -29.15 2.58 -6.06
CA ALA A 84 -29.26 1.13 -6.29
C ALA A 84 -29.73 0.39 -5.03
N LEU A 85 -29.20 0.72 -3.86
CA LEU A 85 -29.64 0.17 -2.56
C LEU A 85 -31.11 0.51 -2.28
N GLY A 86 -31.50 1.77 -2.47
CA GLY A 86 -32.90 2.20 -2.31
C GLY A 86 -33.86 1.42 -3.21
N SER A 87 -33.46 1.13 -4.45
CA SER A 87 -34.29 0.38 -5.42
C SER A 87 -34.55 -1.07 -5.02
N ILE A 88 -33.72 -1.66 -4.15
CA ILE A 88 -33.85 -3.04 -3.65
C ILE A 88 -34.35 -3.11 -2.20
N GLY A 89 -34.88 -1.99 -1.69
CA GLY A 89 -35.51 -1.88 -0.37
C GLY A 89 -34.55 -1.65 0.80
N VAL A 90 -33.29 -1.26 0.53
CA VAL A 90 -32.31 -0.95 1.57
C VAL A 90 -32.18 0.57 1.71
N PRO A 91 -32.60 1.18 2.84
CA PRO A 91 -32.41 2.60 3.07
C PRO A 91 -30.92 2.97 3.01
N ALA A 92 -30.56 3.93 2.17
CA ALA A 92 -29.18 4.36 1.99
C ALA A 92 -29.06 5.86 1.78
N ARG A 93 -27.92 6.44 2.17
CA ARG A 93 -27.61 7.86 1.97
C ARG A 93 -26.14 8.05 1.61
N SER A 94 -25.86 8.86 0.59
CA SER A 94 -24.50 9.21 0.20
C SER A 94 -23.90 10.28 1.13
N PHE A 95 -22.61 10.14 1.46
CA PHE A 95 -21.83 11.09 2.25
C PHE A 95 -20.56 11.48 1.50
N LEU A 96 -20.34 12.79 1.37
CA LEU A 96 -19.07 13.36 0.91
C LEU A 96 -18.14 13.65 2.09
N GLY A 97 -16.84 13.86 1.82
CA GLY A 97 -15.83 14.06 2.86
C GLY A 97 -16.15 15.19 3.85
N TRP A 98 -16.84 16.24 3.39
CA TRP A 98 -17.28 17.36 4.24
C TRP A 98 -18.56 17.10 5.03
N GLN A 99 -19.41 16.19 4.56
CA GLN A 99 -20.62 15.77 5.29
C GLN A 99 -20.28 14.79 6.43
N MET A 100 -19.10 14.17 6.38
CA MET A 100 -18.52 13.36 7.44
C MET A 100 -17.10 13.87 7.69
N PRO A 101 -16.94 15.02 8.38
CA PRO A 101 -15.81 15.96 8.24
C PRO A 101 -14.44 15.30 8.46
N MET A 102 -13.94 14.62 7.43
CA MET A 102 -12.68 13.89 7.42
C MET A 102 -11.59 14.93 7.27
N LYS A 103 -11.07 15.42 8.40
CA LYS A 103 -10.06 16.47 8.42
C LYS A 103 -8.75 15.91 7.90
N THR A 104 -8.09 16.70 7.07
CA THR A 104 -6.82 16.31 6.47
C THR A 104 -5.81 17.44 6.50
N SER A 105 -4.54 17.08 6.37
CA SER A 105 -3.47 18.05 6.14
C SER A 105 -3.66 18.84 4.83
N ASN A 106 -2.99 19.99 4.72
CA ASN A 106 -3.04 20.87 3.54
C ASN A 106 -2.22 20.36 2.32
N MET A 107 -1.73 19.12 2.37
CA MET A 107 -0.95 18.50 1.28
C MET A 107 -1.89 17.95 0.21
N HIS A 108 -2.53 18.84 -0.56
CA HIS A 108 -3.42 18.51 -1.68
C HIS A 108 -2.82 17.46 -2.63
N ALA A 109 -3.68 16.66 -3.27
CA ALA A 109 -3.36 15.45 -4.05
C ALA A 109 -2.74 14.26 -3.27
N SER A 110 -2.34 14.43 -2.01
CA SER A 110 -1.67 13.38 -1.21
C SER A 110 -1.90 13.50 0.30
N ALA A 111 -3.00 14.13 0.69
CA ALA A 111 -3.28 14.57 2.06
C ALA A 111 -3.32 13.41 3.04
N ARG A 112 -3.05 13.70 4.32
CA ARG A 112 -3.11 12.72 5.41
C ARG A 112 -4.36 12.98 6.24
N ILE A 113 -5.07 11.92 6.62
CA ILE A 113 -6.21 12.02 7.54
C ILE A 113 -5.66 12.37 8.93
N GLU A 114 -6.20 13.43 9.53
CA GLU A 114 -5.84 13.90 10.86
C GLU A 114 -6.91 13.55 11.89
N ASP A 115 -8.19 13.61 11.49
CA ASP A 115 -9.33 13.37 12.37
C ASP A 115 -10.57 12.99 11.55
N LEU A 116 -11.43 12.13 12.11
CA LEU A 116 -12.71 11.77 11.51
C LEU A 116 -13.79 11.68 12.61
N PRO A 117 -14.50 12.79 12.87
CA PRO A 117 -15.62 12.81 13.80
C PRO A 117 -16.76 11.89 13.30
N PRO A 118 -17.21 10.90 14.10
CA PRO A 118 -18.10 9.85 13.61
C PRO A 118 -19.59 10.19 13.75
N GLU A 119 -19.96 11.37 14.25
CA GLU A 119 -21.32 11.72 14.68
C GLU A 119 -22.34 11.56 13.54
N ASN A 120 -22.04 12.12 12.36
CA ASN A 120 -22.93 12.06 11.21
C ASN A 120 -23.09 10.63 10.66
N LEU A 121 -22.01 9.84 10.69
CA LEU A 121 -22.05 8.43 10.29
C LEU A 121 -22.83 7.59 11.31
N ASN A 122 -22.56 7.75 12.60
CA ASN A 122 -23.26 7.02 13.66
C ASN A 122 -24.75 7.32 13.66
N ALA A 123 -25.15 8.59 13.53
CA ALA A 123 -26.57 8.97 13.43
C ALA A 123 -27.27 8.29 12.23
N CYS A 124 -26.59 8.21 11.09
CA CYS A 124 -27.09 7.48 9.92
C CYS A 124 -27.27 5.99 10.21
N LEU A 125 -26.24 5.34 10.75
CA LEU A 125 -26.24 3.91 11.05
C LEU A 125 -27.29 3.55 12.12
N GLU A 126 -27.46 4.38 13.15
CA GLU A 126 -28.45 4.22 14.22
C GLU A 126 -29.89 4.33 13.70
N SER A 127 -30.11 5.09 12.62
CA SER A 127 -31.41 5.15 11.94
C SER A 127 -31.74 3.92 11.07
N GLY A 128 -30.84 2.94 10.99
CA GLY A 128 -30.97 1.78 10.10
C GLY A 128 -30.69 2.09 8.63
N THR A 129 -30.03 3.22 8.35
CA THR A 129 -29.66 3.65 6.99
C THR A 129 -28.21 3.30 6.69
N VAL A 130 -27.96 2.68 5.54
CA VAL A 130 -26.60 2.43 5.04
C VAL A 130 -25.93 3.75 4.66
N ALA A 131 -24.77 4.02 5.24
CA ALA A 131 -23.96 5.19 4.91
C ALA A 131 -23.07 4.87 3.70
N VAL A 132 -23.30 5.52 2.55
CA VAL A 132 -22.52 5.34 1.32
C VAL A 132 -21.54 6.49 1.18
N VAL A 133 -20.31 6.27 1.62
CA VAL A 133 -19.23 7.23 1.66
C VAL A 133 -18.49 7.31 0.32
N ALA A 134 -18.33 8.51 -0.20
CA ALA A 134 -17.38 8.80 -1.25
C ALA A 134 -15.95 8.74 -0.65
N GLY A 135 -15.17 7.73 -1.04
CA GLY A 135 -13.80 7.57 -0.54
C GLY A 135 -12.84 8.61 -1.13
N PHE A 136 -11.54 8.47 -0.83
CA PHE A 136 -10.43 9.24 -1.41
C PHE A 136 -10.41 10.76 -1.10
N GLN A 137 -11.52 11.32 -0.60
CA GLN A 137 -11.67 12.74 -0.32
C GLN A 137 -11.74 13.06 1.17
N GLY A 138 -11.30 14.25 1.53
CA GLY A 138 -11.42 14.84 2.87
C GLY A 138 -11.61 16.35 2.80
N VAL A 139 -11.38 17.02 3.93
CA VAL A 139 -11.49 18.46 4.09
C VAL A 139 -10.21 19.01 4.70
N ALA A 140 -9.52 19.84 3.94
CA ALA A 140 -8.37 20.63 4.39
C ALA A 140 -8.82 21.98 4.99
N GLU A 141 -7.85 22.81 5.38
CA GLU A 141 -8.10 24.13 5.94
C GLU A 141 -8.96 25.00 5.01
N GLY A 142 -9.86 25.80 5.60
CA GLY A 142 -10.79 26.65 4.85
C GLY A 142 -11.91 25.88 4.15
N GLU A 143 -12.26 24.69 4.65
CA GLU A 143 -13.34 23.83 4.12
C GLU A 143 -13.13 23.40 2.66
N ARG A 144 -11.87 23.36 2.20
CA ARG A 144 -11.53 22.92 0.85
C ARG A 144 -11.48 21.40 0.76
N ILE A 145 -12.00 20.88 -0.35
CA ILE A 145 -11.85 19.46 -0.69
C ILE A 145 -10.35 19.15 -0.80
N SER A 146 -9.95 18.06 -0.18
CA SER A 146 -8.62 17.47 -0.32
C SER A 146 -8.73 16.03 -0.82
N THR A 147 -7.67 15.52 -1.43
CA THR A 147 -7.59 14.09 -1.79
C THR A 147 -6.39 13.39 -1.16
N LEU A 148 -6.56 12.10 -0.88
CA LEU A 148 -5.62 11.30 -0.08
C LEU A 148 -4.50 10.64 -0.92
N GLY A 149 -4.50 10.87 -2.23
CA GLY A 149 -3.58 10.24 -3.18
C GLY A 149 -3.92 8.79 -3.51
N ARG A 150 -2.95 8.07 -4.09
CA ARG A 150 -3.18 6.74 -4.67
C ARG A 150 -3.75 5.75 -3.65
N GLY A 151 -4.86 5.12 -4.02
CA GLY A 151 -5.62 4.17 -3.19
C GLY A 151 -6.15 4.77 -1.89
N GLY A 152 -6.38 6.08 -1.89
CA GLY A 152 -7.01 6.81 -0.79
C GLY A 152 -8.37 6.25 -0.38
N SER A 153 -9.11 5.57 -1.25
CA SER A 153 -10.38 4.92 -0.89
C SER A 153 -10.19 3.76 0.11
N ASP A 154 -9.07 3.02 0.04
CA ASP A 154 -8.75 1.99 1.05
C ASP A 154 -8.46 2.66 2.39
N THR A 155 -7.68 3.74 2.37
CA THR A 155 -7.38 4.56 3.56
C THR A 155 -8.65 5.15 4.18
N SER A 156 -9.56 5.70 3.36
CA SER A 156 -10.86 6.20 3.81
C SER A 156 -11.70 5.10 4.47
N ALA A 157 -11.71 3.88 3.92
CA ALA A 157 -12.50 2.79 4.46
C ALA A 157 -12.03 2.35 5.84
N VAL A 158 -10.72 2.19 6.02
CA VAL A 158 -10.15 1.83 7.31
C VAL A 158 -10.33 2.97 8.32
N ALA A 159 -10.18 4.23 7.91
CA ALA A 159 -10.44 5.37 8.78
C ALA A 159 -11.91 5.46 9.22
N VAL A 160 -12.85 5.24 8.30
CA VAL A 160 -14.28 5.15 8.61
C VAL A 160 -14.55 4.00 9.58
N ALA A 161 -13.95 2.83 9.34
CA ALA A 161 -14.08 1.66 10.20
C ALA A 161 -13.58 1.96 11.64
N ALA A 162 -12.40 2.58 11.77
CA ALA A 162 -11.84 2.99 13.05
C ALA A 162 -12.77 3.98 13.78
N ALA A 163 -13.24 5.01 13.08
CA ALA A 163 -14.06 6.07 13.67
C ALA A 163 -15.42 5.58 14.16
N ILE A 164 -16.09 4.71 13.40
CA ILE A 164 -17.39 4.13 13.80
C ILE A 164 -17.24 2.97 14.79
N LYS A 165 -16.01 2.54 15.09
CA LYS A 165 -15.67 1.33 15.86
C LYS A 165 -16.28 0.08 15.24
N ALA A 166 -16.03 -0.10 13.94
CA ALA A 166 -16.45 -1.28 13.21
C ALA A 166 -15.73 -2.54 13.74
N GLU A 167 -16.43 -3.66 13.67
CA GLU A 167 -15.86 -4.97 13.99
C GLU A 167 -14.80 -5.38 12.97
N ARG A 168 -15.00 -5.00 11.71
CA ARG A 168 -14.04 -5.20 10.62
C ARG A 168 -14.26 -4.23 9.46
N CYS A 169 -13.24 -4.13 8.60
CA CYS A 169 -13.29 -3.47 7.32
C CYS A 169 -13.07 -4.49 6.19
N ASP A 170 -14.07 -4.72 5.36
CA ASP A 170 -13.98 -5.59 4.19
C ASP A 170 -13.54 -4.78 2.95
N ILE A 171 -12.38 -5.09 2.37
CA ILE A 171 -11.87 -4.46 1.14
C ILE A 171 -12.13 -5.40 -0.04
N TYR A 172 -13.11 -5.05 -0.86
CA TYR A 172 -13.46 -5.73 -2.09
C TYR A 172 -12.66 -5.18 -3.27
N THR A 173 -11.94 -6.08 -3.92
CA THR A 173 -11.10 -5.80 -5.08
C THR A 173 -11.27 -6.89 -6.16
N ASP A 174 -10.37 -6.92 -7.14
CA ASP A 174 -10.29 -7.88 -8.24
C ASP A 174 -9.50 -9.15 -7.91
N VAL A 175 -8.75 -9.15 -6.80
CA VAL A 175 -8.10 -10.33 -6.23
C VAL A 175 -8.89 -10.88 -5.05
N ASP A 176 -8.82 -12.19 -4.82
CA ASP A 176 -9.56 -12.89 -3.78
C ASP A 176 -8.83 -12.98 -2.44
N GLY A 177 -7.67 -12.32 -2.30
CA GLY A 177 -6.90 -12.23 -1.06
C GLY A 177 -5.45 -11.84 -1.29
N VAL A 178 -4.65 -11.98 -0.24
CA VAL A 178 -3.20 -11.82 -0.28
C VAL A 178 -2.57 -13.21 -0.47
N TYR A 179 -1.62 -13.32 -1.38
CA TYR A 179 -0.95 -14.57 -1.70
C TYR A 179 0.47 -14.60 -1.14
N THR A 180 1.01 -15.80 -0.92
CA THR A 180 2.41 -16.04 -0.51
C THR A 180 3.43 -15.38 -1.43
N THR A 181 3.09 -15.17 -2.70
CA THR A 181 3.82 -14.29 -3.63
C THR A 181 2.90 -13.92 -4.81
N ASP A 182 3.42 -13.21 -5.82
CA ASP A 182 2.63 -12.88 -7.01
C ASP A 182 2.22 -14.16 -7.79
N PRO A 183 0.91 -14.48 -7.89
CA PRO A 183 0.44 -15.68 -8.59
C PRO A 183 0.73 -15.66 -10.11
N ARG A 184 1.09 -14.50 -10.66
CA ARG A 184 1.54 -14.37 -12.06
C ARG A 184 2.96 -14.91 -12.27
N ILE A 185 3.81 -14.90 -11.23
CA ILE A 185 5.17 -15.48 -11.29
C ILE A 185 5.12 -16.99 -11.08
N THR A 186 4.36 -17.45 -10.08
CA THR A 186 4.21 -18.87 -9.77
C THR A 186 2.76 -19.24 -9.52
N LYS A 187 2.25 -20.20 -10.29
CA LYS A 187 0.90 -20.74 -10.11
C LYS A 187 0.72 -21.52 -8.81
N LYS A 188 1.83 -21.83 -8.13
CA LYS A 188 1.83 -22.50 -6.83
C LYS A 188 1.65 -21.53 -5.65
N ALA A 189 1.55 -20.22 -5.91
CA ALA A 189 1.28 -19.25 -4.86
C ALA A 189 -0.04 -19.60 -4.16
N GLN A 190 -0.03 -19.60 -2.83
CA GLN A 190 -1.22 -19.91 -2.03
C GLN A 190 -1.82 -18.62 -1.51
N ARG A 191 -3.15 -18.53 -1.50
CA ARG A 191 -3.84 -17.46 -0.78
C ARG A 191 -3.72 -17.70 0.72
N MET A 192 -3.32 -16.67 1.45
CA MET A 192 -3.23 -16.71 2.90
C MET A 192 -4.61 -16.59 3.52
N GLU A 193 -4.90 -17.35 4.58
CA GLU A 193 -6.12 -17.15 5.37
C GLU A 193 -6.00 -15.93 6.29
N LYS A 194 -4.82 -15.78 6.92
CA LYS A 194 -4.49 -14.67 7.81
C LYS A 194 -3.07 -14.14 7.53
N ILE A 195 -2.87 -12.86 7.79
CA ILE A 195 -1.55 -12.20 7.75
C ILE A 195 -1.49 -11.15 8.85
N ALA A 196 -0.34 -11.00 9.53
CA ALA A 196 -0.18 -9.95 10.53
C ALA A 196 -0.08 -8.57 9.87
N PHE A 197 -0.46 -7.51 10.60
CA PHE A 197 -0.34 -6.14 10.09
C PHE A 197 1.09 -5.79 9.66
N GLU A 198 2.10 -6.18 10.45
CA GLU A 198 3.51 -5.91 10.17
C GLU A 198 3.98 -6.62 8.90
N GLU A 199 3.59 -7.87 8.70
CA GLU A 199 3.94 -8.63 7.49
C GLU A 199 3.31 -8.00 6.25
N MET A 200 2.04 -7.60 6.35
CA MET A 200 1.36 -6.95 5.24
C MET A 200 1.96 -5.57 4.94
N LEU A 201 2.38 -4.79 5.94
CA LEU A 201 3.08 -3.53 5.73
C LEU A 201 4.37 -3.74 4.94
N GLU A 202 5.15 -4.76 5.32
CA GLU A 202 6.38 -5.11 4.62
C GLU A 202 6.10 -5.56 3.18
N MET A 203 5.07 -6.39 2.96
CA MET A 203 4.68 -6.83 1.61
C MET A 203 4.18 -5.67 0.74
N ALA A 204 3.31 -4.81 1.28
CA ALA A 204 2.75 -3.66 0.56
C ALA A 204 3.83 -2.66 0.14
N SER A 205 4.81 -2.42 1.01
CA SER A 205 5.96 -1.52 0.73
C SER A 205 6.81 -1.99 -0.46
N LEU A 206 6.80 -3.30 -0.75
CA LEU A 206 7.61 -3.92 -1.79
C LEU A 206 6.82 -4.20 -3.08
N GLY A 207 5.63 -3.62 -3.23
CA GLY A 207 4.85 -3.73 -4.46
C GLY A 207 3.84 -4.88 -4.48
N ALA A 208 3.50 -5.48 -3.34
CA ALA A 208 2.27 -6.26 -3.23
C ALA A 208 1.06 -5.32 -3.39
N LYS A 209 0.62 -5.08 -4.62
CA LYS A 209 -0.39 -4.07 -5.01
C LYS A 209 -1.82 -4.34 -4.52
N VAL A 210 -2.00 -5.30 -3.60
CA VAL A 210 -3.31 -5.73 -3.12
C VAL A 210 -3.93 -4.71 -2.16
N LEU A 211 -3.11 -4.11 -1.28
CA LEU A 211 -3.53 -3.08 -0.34
C LEU A 211 -2.57 -1.90 -0.34
N GLN A 212 -3.09 -0.70 -0.09
CA GLN A 212 -2.24 0.47 0.13
C GLN A 212 -1.62 0.44 1.51
N THR A 213 -0.30 0.70 1.60
CA THR A 213 0.45 0.76 2.85
C THR A 213 -0.23 1.63 3.91
N ARG A 214 -0.70 2.83 3.53
CA ARG A 214 -1.39 3.75 4.44
C ARG A 214 -2.67 3.16 5.06
N SER A 215 -3.42 2.34 4.32
CA SER A 215 -4.60 1.67 4.87
C SER A 215 -4.23 0.62 5.92
N VAL A 216 -3.12 -0.09 5.72
CA VAL A 216 -2.60 -1.07 6.68
C VAL A 216 -2.04 -0.38 7.92
N GLU A 217 -1.37 0.77 7.77
CA GLU A 217 -0.86 1.58 8.89
C GLU A 217 -2.00 2.02 9.82
N ILE A 218 -3.10 2.56 9.26
CA ILE A 218 -4.27 2.97 10.05
C ILE A 218 -4.94 1.73 10.69
N ALA A 219 -5.03 0.62 9.95
CA ALA A 219 -5.63 -0.61 10.46
C ALA A 219 -4.86 -1.12 11.68
N MET A 220 -3.53 -1.12 11.61
CA MET A 220 -2.64 -1.50 12.70
C MET A 220 -2.76 -0.54 13.89
N GLN A 221 -2.68 0.77 13.65
CA GLN A 221 -2.74 1.79 14.70
C GLN A 221 -4.04 1.73 15.52
N HIS A 222 -5.16 1.44 14.84
CA HIS A 222 -6.48 1.38 15.45
C HIS A 222 -6.95 -0.05 15.74
N ARG A 223 -6.13 -1.07 15.46
CA ARG A 223 -6.46 -2.50 15.57
C ARG A 223 -7.79 -2.85 14.92
N VAL A 224 -7.99 -2.35 13.69
CA VAL A 224 -9.17 -2.67 12.88
C VAL A 224 -8.86 -3.89 12.03
N PRO A 225 -9.54 -5.04 12.22
CA PRO A 225 -9.37 -6.18 11.34
C PRO A 225 -9.79 -5.83 9.91
N VAL A 226 -8.93 -6.13 8.94
CA VAL A 226 -9.20 -5.84 7.52
C VAL A 226 -9.28 -7.14 6.75
N ARG A 227 -10.34 -7.36 5.98
CA ARG A 227 -10.49 -8.57 5.16
C ARG A 227 -10.41 -8.22 3.68
N VAL A 228 -9.44 -8.78 2.97
CA VAL A 228 -9.32 -8.63 1.51
C VAL A 228 -10.18 -9.69 0.83
N LEU A 229 -11.08 -9.26 -0.05
CA LEU A 229 -12.05 -10.11 -0.72
C LEU A 229 -12.11 -9.80 -2.23
N SER A 230 -12.49 -10.79 -3.01
CA SER A 230 -12.87 -10.56 -4.40
C SER A 230 -14.33 -10.12 -4.47
N THR A 231 -14.60 -9.09 -5.28
CA THR A 231 -15.97 -8.71 -5.63
C THR A 231 -16.63 -9.77 -6.52
N PHE A 232 -15.83 -10.50 -7.28
CA PHE A 232 -16.27 -11.47 -8.28
C PHE A 232 -16.44 -12.87 -7.71
N ASP A 233 -15.82 -13.14 -6.56
CA ASP A 233 -15.98 -14.37 -5.78
C ASP A 233 -15.99 -14.03 -4.27
N PRO A 234 -17.12 -13.50 -3.75
CA PRO A 234 -17.20 -13.02 -2.37
C PRO A 234 -17.19 -14.14 -1.33
N ASP A 235 -17.51 -15.38 -1.74
CA ASP A 235 -17.58 -16.54 -0.87
C ASP A 235 -16.24 -17.30 -0.83
N ALA A 236 -15.22 -16.82 -1.56
CA ALA A 236 -13.88 -17.42 -1.60
C ALA A 236 -13.19 -17.46 -0.22
N GLY A 237 -13.60 -16.62 0.74
CA GLY A 237 -13.07 -16.59 2.11
C GLY A 237 -12.09 -15.43 2.39
N GLY A 238 -11.34 -15.00 1.38
CA GLY A 238 -10.45 -13.84 1.51
C GLY A 238 -9.16 -14.10 2.27
N THR A 239 -8.50 -13.00 2.65
CA THR A 239 -7.42 -12.97 3.64
C THR A 239 -7.76 -11.96 4.74
N LEU A 240 -7.62 -12.36 6.00
CA LEU A 240 -7.80 -11.49 7.16
C LEU A 240 -6.45 -10.92 7.62
N LEU A 241 -6.35 -9.60 7.69
CA LEU A 241 -5.30 -8.86 8.37
C LEU A 241 -5.71 -8.66 9.83
N CYS A 242 -4.84 -9.07 10.75
CA CYS A 242 -5.08 -9.00 12.19
C CYS A 242 -3.79 -8.76 12.97
N ASP A 243 -3.93 -8.65 14.29
CA ASP A 243 -2.79 -8.62 15.21
C ASP A 243 -2.05 -9.97 15.17
N GLU A 244 -0.73 -9.95 15.47
CA GLU A 244 0.11 -11.14 15.37
C GLU A 244 -0.25 -12.24 16.39
N GLU A 245 -0.92 -11.88 17.49
CA GLU A 245 -1.38 -12.79 18.53
C GLU A 245 -2.58 -13.63 18.09
N ASP A 246 -3.33 -13.19 17.06
CA ASP A 246 -4.47 -13.91 16.50
C ASP A 246 -4.06 -15.01 15.50
N ILE A 247 -2.74 -15.17 15.28
CA ILE A 247 -2.13 -16.16 14.39
C ILE A 247 -1.43 -17.22 15.24
N VAL A 248 -2.05 -18.41 15.30
CA VAL A 248 -1.59 -19.52 16.14
C VAL A 248 -0.29 -20.14 15.62
N GLU A 249 -0.23 -20.44 14.33
CA GLU A 249 0.96 -21.04 13.70
C GLU A 249 1.75 -20.00 12.92
N LYS A 250 2.92 -19.63 13.44
CA LYS A 250 3.83 -18.67 12.79
C LYS A 250 4.86 -19.43 11.95
N LYS A 251 4.68 -19.44 10.62
CA LYS A 251 5.70 -19.95 9.69
C LYS A 251 6.96 -19.08 9.76
N PRO A 252 8.17 -19.64 9.52
CA PRO A 252 9.39 -18.83 9.49
C PRO A 252 9.35 -17.73 8.43
N VAL A 253 8.78 -18.03 7.25
CA VAL A 253 8.50 -17.09 6.18
C VAL A 253 7.04 -17.29 5.78
N THR A 254 6.28 -16.19 5.71
CA THR A 254 4.88 -16.18 5.29
C THR A 254 4.75 -15.79 3.83
N GLY A 255 5.59 -14.88 3.34
CA GLY A 255 5.52 -14.41 1.97
C GLY A 255 6.85 -13.97 1.37
N ILE A 256 6.83 -13.83 0.05
CA ILE A 256 7.94 -13.35 -0.77
C ILE A 256 7.42 -12.21 -1.64
N ALA A 257 8.01 -11.04 -1.47
CA ALA A 257 7.70 -9.85 -2.25
C ALA A 257 8.93 -9.41 -3.07
N TYR A 258 8.69 -8.66 -4.13
CA TYR A 258 9.77 -8.16 -4.98
C TYR A 258 9.39 -6.81 -5.62
N SER A 259 10.40 -5.96 -5.82
CA SER A 259 10.29 -4.72 -6.60
C SER A 259 11.28 -4.75 -7.75
N ARG A 260 10.78 -4.50 -8.96
CA ARG A 260 11.61 -4.25 -10.16
C ARG A 260 11.90 -2.76 -10.36
N ASP A 261 11.10 -1.89 -9.73
CA ASP A 261 11.26 -0.44 -9.83
C ASP A 261 12.28 0.05 -8.82
N GLU A 262 13.52 -0.40 -8.99
CA GLU A 262 14.65 -0.05 -8.13
C GLU A 262 15.85 0.29 -9.02
N ALA A 263 16.63 1.26 -8.57
CA ALA A 263 17.96 1.54 -9.05
C ALA A 263 18.91 1.65 -7.85
N LYS A 264 20.11 1.09 -8.00
CA LYS A 264 21.16 1.12 -6.99
C LYS A 264 22.09 2.30 -7.27
N ILE A 265 22.45 3.06 -6.24
CA ILE A 265 23.48 4.09 -6.29
C ILE A 265 24.51 3.79 -5.18
N SER A 266 25.79 3.77 -5.53
CA SER A 266 26.89 3.55 -4.60
C SER A 266 27.88 4.71 -4.66
N LEU A 267 28.07 5.36 -3.51
CA LEU A 267 29.06 6.39 -3.28
C LEU A 267 30.29 5.76 -2.64
N MET A 268 31.41 5.80 -3.35
CA MET A 268 32.63 5.12 -2.94
C MET A 268 33.58 6.10 -2.25
N LYS A 269 34.20 5.61 -1.17
CA LYS A 269 35.28 6.30 -0.44
C LYS A 269 34.86 7.68 0.09
N ILE A 270 33.64 7.79 0.60
CA ILE A 270 33.14 8.98 1.30
C ILE A 270 33.85 9.16 2.65
N PRO A 271 34.08 10.39 3.13
CA PRO A 271 34.62 10.63 4.47
C PRO A 271 33.72 10.00 5.55
N ASP A 272 34.32 9.34 6.53
CA ASP A 272 33.58 8.70 7.62
C ASP A 272 33.58 9.58 8.88
N HIS A 273 32.71 10.60 8.87
CA HIS A 273 32.51 11.48 10.02
C HIS A 273 31.02 11.85 10.19
N PRO A 274 30.61 12.26 11.40
CA PRO A 274 29.25 12.73 11.64
C PRO A 274 28.84 13.83 10.65
N GLY A 275 27.62 13.72 10.12
CA GLY A 275 27.04 14.68 9.18
C GLY A 275 27.09 14.28 7.71
N ILE A 276 27.93 13.32 7.30
CA ILE A 276 28.01 12.92 5.88
C ILE A 276 26.72 12.29 5.35
N ALA A 277 26.06 11.42 6.13
CA ALA A 277 24.76 10.88 5.75
C ALA A 277 23.72 12.01 5.53
N ALA A 278 23.75 13.06 6.37
CA ALA A 278 22.86 14.21 6.20
C ALA A 278 23.21 15.03 4.95
N ALA A 279 24.50 15.17 4.62
CA ALA A 279 24.96 15.83 3.39
C ALA A 279 24.55 15.07 2.12
N ILE A 280 24.38 13.74 2.20
CA ILE A 280 23.91 12.90 1.09
C ILE A 280 22.38 12.95 0.98
N PHE A 281 21.67 12.63 2.06
CA PHE A 281 20.23 12.43 2.02
C PHE A 281 19.43 13.74 2.13
N GLY A 282 20.01 14.80 2.70
CA GLY A 282 19.39 16.12 2.76
C GLY A 282 19.01 16.63 1.37
N PRO A 283 19.95 16.79 0.43
CA PRO A 283 19.65 17.24 -0.93
C PRO A 283 18.63 16.36 -1.66
N LEU A 284 18.74 15.02 -1.52
CA LEU A 284 17.79 14.08 -2.11
C LEU A 284 16.36 14.29 -1.57
N ALA A 285 16.21 14.47 -0.26
CA ALA A 285 14.92 14.76 0.37
C ALA A 285 14.33 16.10 -0.09
N HIS A 286 15.15 17.16 -0.20
CA HIS A 286 14.69 18.46 -0.72
C HIS A 286 14.26 18.38 -2.19
N ALA A 287 14.86 17.49 -2.97
CA ALA A 287 14.45 17.20 -4.34
C ALA A 287 13.21 16.28 -4.44
N GLY A 288 12.68 15.81 -3.31
CA GLY A 288 11.54 14.91 -3.26
C GLY A 288 11.84 13.50 -3.79
N ILE A 289 13.11 13.06 -3.70
CA ILE A 289 13.53 11.73 -4.13
C ILE A 289 13.35 10.76 -2.95
N ASN A 290 12.53 9.73 -3.16
CA ASN A 290 12.33 8.70 -2.16
C ASN A 290 13.51 7.72 -2.17
N VAL A 291 14.18 7.59 -1.04
CA VAL A 291 15.30 6.67 -0.83
C VAL A 291 14.81 5.45 -0.05
N ASP A 292 15.27 4.28 -0.45
CA ASP A 292 15.08 3.02 0.26
C ASP A 292 16.45 2.37 0.57
N MET A 293 16.47 1.14 1.11
CA MET A 293 17.63 0.29 1.40
C MET A 293 18.96 1.05 1.57
N ILE A 294 19.20 1.66 2.73
CA ILE A 294 20.47 2.33 3.01
C ILE A 294 21.44 1.31 3.63
N VAL A 295 22.58 1.10 2.97
CA VAL A 295 23.64 0.19 3.43
C VAL A 295 24.97 0.92 3.45
N GLN A 296 25.54 1.08 4.63
CA GLN A 296 26.88 1.61 4.84
C GLN A 296 27.75 0.50 5.42
N ASN A 297 28.88 0.22 4.77
CA ASN A 297 29.86 -0.73 5.29
C ASN A 297 30.79 -0.04 6.29
N ILE A 298 31.37 -0.81 7.20
CA ILE A 298 32.37 -0.28 8.13
C ILE A 298 33.66 -0.01 7.33
N SER A 299 34.27 1.14 7.60
CA SER A 299 35.54 1.54 6.99
C SER A 299 36.71 0.67 7.51
N ASP A 300 37.56 0.17 6.61
CA ASP A 300 38.79 -0.55 6.98
C ASP A 300 39.80 0.36 7.71
N ASP A 301 39.83 1.66 7.39
CA ASP A 301 40.79 2.63 7.92
C ASP A 301 40.18 3.66 8.91
N GLY A 302 38.87 3.56 9.15
CA GLY A 302 38.08 4.51 9.96
C GLY A 302 38.00 5.92 9.38
N LYS A 303 38.45 6.14 8.14
CA LYS A 303 38.49 7.46 7.49
C LYS A 303 37.55 7.52 6.30
N ARG A 304 37.36 6.41 5.60
CA ARG A 304 36.51 6.36 4.41
C ARG A 304 35.66 5.10 4.34
N THR A 305 34.40 5.29 4.03
CA THR A 305 33.41 4.21 3.88
C THR A 305 32.79 4.25 2.47
N ASP A 306 32.07 3.20 2.12
CA ASP A 306 31.22 3.13 0.96
C ASP A 306 29.77 3.10 1.43
N LEU A 307 28.92 3.88 0.79
CA LEU A 307 27.50 3.96 1.08
C LEU A 307 26.70 3.64 -0.17
N THR A 308 25.82 2.67 -0.06
CA THR A 308 24.91 2.25 -1.13
C THR A 308 23.48 2.50 -0.69
N PHE A 309 22.65 2.99 -1.59
CA PHE A 309 21.21 3.09 -1.38
C PHE A 309 20.43 2.79 -2.66
N THR A 310 19.12 2.62 -2.53
CA THR A 310 18.23 2.50 -3.69
C THR A 310 17.21 3.61 -3.79
N CYS A 311 16.74 3.85 -5.01
CA CYS A 311 15.62 4.75 -5.30
C CYS A 311 14.80 4.19 -6.48
N PRO A 312 13.57 4.70 -6.73
CA PRO A 312 12.79 4.32 -7.90
C PRO A 312 13.58 4.53 -9.19
N ARG A 313 13.40 3.64 -10.17
CA ARG A 313 14.18 3.67 -11.42
C ARG A 313 14.00 4.98 -12.18
N THR A 314 12.79 5.53 -12.13
CA THR A 314 12.44 6.81 -12.78
C THR A 314 13.17 8.00 -12.17
N GLU A 315 13.64 7.87 -10.92
CA GLU A 315 14.31 8.93 -10.17
C GLU A 315 15.83 8.91 -10.31
N LEU A 316 16.40 7.83 -10.87
CA LEU A 316 17.85 7.60 -10.92
C LEU A 316 18.63 8.79 -11.50
N ALA A 317 18.23 9.27 -12.69
CA ALA A 317 18.93 10.36 -13.35
C ALA A 317 18.89 11.66 -12.54
N ARG A 318 17.76 11.94 -11.87
CA ARG A 318 17.60 13.11 -11.00
C ARG A 318 18.44 12.97 -9.73
N ALA A 319 18.47 11.78 -9.14
CA ALA A 319 19.27 11.47 -7.95
C ALA A 319 20.76 11.62 -8.20
N ILE A 320 21.28 11.09 -9.32
CA ILE A 320 22.69 11.24 -9.71
C ILE A 320 23.03 12.72 -9.83
N LYS A 321 22.22 13.50 -10.56
CA LYS A 321 22.46 14.93 -10.73
C LYS A 321 22.53 15.68 -9.40
N VAL A 322 21.60 15.42 -8.48
CA VAL A 322 21.59 16.03 -7.14
C VAL A 322 22.85 15.70 -6.35
N LEU A 323 23.37 14.47 -6.47
CA LEU A 323 24.60 14.04 -5.81
C LEU A 323 25.86 14.61 -6.46
N GLU A 324 25.86 14.79 -7.78
CA GLU A 324 26.92 15.47 -8.53
C GLU A 324 27.01 16.95 -8.14
N ASP A 325 25.86 17.63 -8.04
CA ASP A 325 25.79 19.03 -7.59
C ASP A 325 26.28 19.20 -6.13
N ALA A 326 26.12 18.16 -5.30
CA ALA A 326 26.57 18.13 -3.91
C ALA A 326 27.96 17.49 -3.72
N ALA A 327 28.69 17.16 -4.79
CA ALA A 327 29.90 16.33 -4.73
C ALA A 327 30.99 16.89 -3.82
N GLU A 328 31.25 18.20 -3.86
CA GLU A 328 32.27 18.84 -3.03
C GLU A 328 31.96 18.72 -1.53
N THR A 329 30.69 18.86 -1.16
CA THR A 329 30.22 18.77 0.22
C THR A 329 30.25 17.32 0.72
N ILE A 330 29.90 16.36 -0.14
CA ILE A 330 29.87 14.93 0.22
C ILE A 330 31.29 14.34 0.25
N GLY A 331 32.16 14.73 -0.69
CA GLY A 331 33.55 14.29 -0.76
C GLY A 331 33.76 12.83 -1.22
N TYR A 332 32.80 12.23 -1.95
CA TYR A 332 32.99 10.91 -2.56
C TYR A 332 34.07 10.93 -3.65
N ARG A 333 34.74 9.80 -3.90
CA ARG A 333 35.70 9.69 -5.01
C ARG A 333 35.07 9.22 -6.31
N GLU A 334 34.06 8.38 -6.19
CA GLU A 334 33.41 7.74 -7.32
C GLU A 334 31.95 7.50 -6.97
N ILE A 335 31.08 7.72 -7.96
CA ILE A 335 29.67 7.37 -7.91
C ILE A 335 29.43 6.30 -8.97
N THR A 336 28.82 5.19 -8.57
CA THR A 336 28.38 4.14 -9.50
C THR A 336 26.89 3.95 -9.36
N SER A 337 26.24 3.52 -10.44
CA SER A 337 24.82 3.22 -10.43
C SER A 337 24.48 2.03 -11.31
N ASP A 338 23.36 1.37 -10.98
CA ASP A 338 22.82 0.26 -11.74
C ASP A 338 21.30 0.31 -11.73
N ALA A 339 20.70 0.43 -12.91
CA ALA A 339 19.26 0.47 -13.11
C ALA A 339 18.65 -0.93 -13.36
N ASN A 340 19.47 -1.96 -13.56
CA ASN A 340 19.04 -3.31 -13.94
C ASN A 340 19.05 -4.26 -12.74
N VAL A 341 18.63 -3.73 -11.59
CA VAL A 341 18.53 -4.47 -10.34
C VAL A 341 17.07 -4.66 -9.95
N ALA A 342 16.83 -5.69 -9.14
CA ALA A 342 15.56 -5.91 -8.49
C ALA A 342 15.79 -6.32 -7.03
N LYS A 343 14.85 -5.88 -6.19
CA LYS A 343 14.80 -6.22 -4.77
C LYS A 343 13.88 -7.40 -4.57
N ILE A 344 14.34 -8.40 -3.83
CA ILE A 344 13.54 -9.54 -3.40
C ILE A 344 13.62 -9.64 -1.90
N SER A 345 12.47 -9.83 -1.25
CA SER A 345 12.40 -9.94 0.19
C SER A 345 11.59 -11.15 0.60
N ILE A 346 12.12 -11.89 1.56
CA ILE A 346 11.36 -12.87 2.35
C ILE A 346 10.84 -12.15 3.59
N ILE A 347 9.59 -12.43 3.96
CA ILE A 347 8.88 -11.76 5.05
C ILE A 347 8.25 -12.83 5.93
N GLY A 348 8.36 -12.67 7.26
CA GLY A 348 7.74 -13.54 8.23
C GLY A 348 7.98 -13.10 9.66
N ILE A 349 6.93 -12.98 10.48
CA ILE A 349 7.08 -12.73 11.93
C ILE A 349 7.81 -13.88 12.64
N GLY A 350 7.72 -15.10 12.10
CA GLY A 350 8.44 -16.27 12.60
C GLY A 350 9.97 -16.15 12.50
N MET A 351 10.50 -15.22 11.71
CA MET A 351 11.95 -14.99 11.56
C MET A 351 12.62 -14.62 12.89
N ARG A 352 11.91 -13.97 13.82
CA ARG A 352 12.42 -13.57 15.14
C ARG A 352 12.86 -14.75 16.00
N THR A 353 12.20 -15.90 15.84
CA THR A 353 12.37 -17.08 16.71
C THR A 353 12.99 -18.28 16.00
N HIS A 354 13.12 -18.23 14.67
CA HIS A 354 13.66 -19.32 13.87
C HIS A 354 15.05 -18.98 13.31
N PRO A 355 16.13 -19.54 13.87
CA PRO A 355 17.45 -19.38 13.27
C PRO A 355 17.54 -20.08 11.91
N GLY A 356 18.45 -19.61 11.05
CA GLY A 356 18.72 -20.25 9.75
C GLY A 356 17.83 -19.78 8.59
N VAL A 357 16.86 -18.89 8.81
CA VAL A 357 16.02 -18.36 7.73
C VAL A 357 16.85 -17.71 6.62
N ALA A 358 17.78 -16.81 6.96
CA ALA A 358 18.65 -16.17 5.98
C ALA A 358 19.60 -17.16 5.26
N GLN A 359 20.07 -18.19 5.97
CA GLN A 359 20.92 -19.24 5.39
C GLN A 359 20.20 -19.96 4.25
N THR A 360 18.93 -20.32 4.44
CA THR A 360 18.10 -20.94 3.39
C THR A 360 17.99 -20.04 2.16
N MET A 361 17.78 -18.73 2.34
CA MET A 361 17.71 -17.76 1.25
C MET A 361 19.01 -17.75 0.43
N PHE A 362 20.14 -17.54 1.10
CA PHE A 362 21.44 -17.39 0.44
C PHE A 362 21.87 -18.68 -0.25
N ARG A 363 21.67 -19.84 0.38
CA ARG A 363 21.93 -21.14 -0.24
C ARG A 363 21.08 -21.33 -1.49
N THR A 364 19.77 -21.06 -1.41
CA THR A 364 18.84 -21.24 -2.53
C THR A 364 19.22 -20.37 -3.73
N LEU A 365 19.57 -19.10 -3.50
CA LEU A 365 20.00 -18.20 -4.57
C LEU A 365 21.34 -18.65 -5.18
N SER A 366 22.30 -19.06 -4.34
CA SER A 366 23.60 -19.57 -4.77
C SER A 366 23.49 -20.84 -5.62
N GLU A 367 22.63 -21.79 -5.25
CA GLU A 367 22.36 -23.02 -6.02
C GLU A 367 21.75 -22.75 -7.40
N LYS A 368 21.15 -21.57 -7.59
CA LYS A 368 20.65 -21.10 -8.89
C LYS A 368 21.63 -20.20 -9.64
N GLY A 369 22.84 -19.99 -9.11
CA GLY A 369 23.85 -19.11 -9.69
C GLY A 369 23.50 -17.62 -9.62
N ILE A 370 22.60 -17.23 -8.70
CA ILE A 370 22.13 -15.85 -8.58
C ILE A 370 23.03 -15.10 -7.62
N ASN A 371 23.76 -14.12 -8.13
CA ASN A 371 24.64 -13.28 -7.31
C ASN A 371 23.84 -12.23 -6.52
N ILE A 372 24.21 -12.05 -5.24
CA ILE A 372 23.61 -11.05 -4.35
C ILE A 372 24.52 -9.81 -4.34
N SER A 373 23.95 -8.64 -4.65
CA SER A 373 24.67 -7.37 -4.67
C SER A 373 24.64 -6.64 -3.33
N VAL A 374 23.49 -6.64 -2.67
CA VAL A 374 23.26 -5.93 -1.40
C VAL A 374 22.33 -6.77 -0.54
N ILE A 375 22.54 -6.76 0.77
CA ILE A 375 21.68 -7.40 1.76
C ILE A 375 21.22 -6.32 2.75
N SER A 376 19.93 -6.32 3.07
CA SER A 376 19.35 -5.50 4.15
C SER A 376 18.34 -6.35 4.93
N THR A 377 18.19 -6.09 6.23
CA THR A 377 17.32 -6.88 7.11
C THR A 377 16.53 -5.97 8.05
N SER A 378 15.31 -6.39 8.38
CA SER A 378 14.55 -5.96 9.56
C SER A 378 14.32 -7.18 10.46
N GLU A 379 13.53 -7.03 11.52
CA GLU A 379 13.22 -8.14 12.44
C GLU A 379 12.43 -9.28 11.77
N ILE A 380 11.64 -8.95 10.73
CA ILE A 380 10.70 -9.87 10.08
C ILE A 380 10.88 -9.92 8.57
N LYS A 381 11.99 -9.37 8.05
CA LYS A 381 12.26 -9.25 6.61
C LYS A 381 13.75 -9.38 6.33
N VAL A 382 14.12 -10.15 5.32
CA VAL A 382 15.46 -10.10 4.70
C VAL A 382 15.29 -9.75 3.23
N SER A 383 15.96 -8.70 2.79
CA SER A 383 15.92 -8.18 1.42
C SER A 383 17.28 -8.31 0.75
N VAL A 384 17.29 -8.71 -0.52
CA VAL A 384 18.48 -8.78 -1.35
C VAL A 384 18.27 -8.01 -2.65
N LEU A 385 19.34 -7.39 -3.15
CA LEU A 385 19.38 -6.91 -4.53
C LEU A 385 20.07 -7.93 -5.42
N ILE A 386 19.41 -8.28 -6.52
CA ILE A 386 19.92 -9.16 -7.57
C ILE A 386 19.74 -8.51 -8.94
N ALA A 387 20.34 -9.07 -9.98
CA ALA A 387 20.06 -8.60 -11.35
C ALA A 387 18.60 -8.91 -11.75
N GLU A 388 17.95 -7.95 -12.41
CA GLU A 388 16.49 -7.98 -12.68
C GLU A 388 16.06 -9.24 -13.46
N GLU A 389 16.89 -9.74 -14.36
CA GLU A 389 16.60 -10.93 -15.17
C GLU A 389 16.34 -12.20 -14.34
N TYR A 390 16.86 -12.26 -13.11
CA TYR A 390 16.70 -13.42 -12.23
C TYR A 390 15.46 -13.37 -11.33
N VAL A 391 14.65 -12.31 -11.38
CA VAL A 391 13.52 -12.11 -10.44
C VAL A 391 12.58 -13.32 -10.39
N GLU A 392 12.11 -13.78 -11.54
CA GLU A 392 11.16 -14.90 -11.57
C GLU A 392 11.79 -16.21 -11.09
N LEU A 393 13.05 -16.44 -11.44
CA LEU A 393 13.78 -17.63 -11.02
C LEU A 393 14.00 -17.63 -9.50
N ALA A 394 14.44 -16.49 -8.95
CA ALA A 394 14.67 -16.30 -7.52
C ALA A 394 13.37 -16.45 -6.72
N VAL A 395 12.29 -15.79 -7.14
CA VAL A 395 10.98 -15.88 -6.46
C VAL A 395 10.49 -17.33 -6.46
N ARG A 396 10.52 -18.03 -7.61
CA ARG A 396 10.11 -19.45 -7.69
C ARG A 396 10.97 -20.35 -6.79
N ALA A 397 12.29 -20.17 -6.84
CA ALA A 397 13.22 -21.00 -6.07
C ALA A 397 13.04 -20.79 -4.55
N LEU A 398 12.93 -19.53 -4.11
CA LEU A 398 12.70 -19.20 -2.71
C LEU A 398 11.32 -19.69 -2.25
N HIS A 399 10.28 -19.55 -3.08
CA HIS A 399 8.93 -20.01 -2.74
C HIS A 399 8.89 -21.51 -2.44
N SER A 400 9.54 -22.32 -3.28
CA SER A 400 9.68 -23.75 -3.01
C SER A 400 10.61 -24.04 -1.82
N ALA A 401 11.68 -23.28 -1.61
CA ALA A 401 12.63 -23.51 -0.52
C ALA A 401 12.08 -23.22 0.90
N TYR A 402 11.02 -22.42 0.99
CA TYR A 402 10.30 -22.13 2.22
C TYR A 402 8.97 -22.89 2.35
N ASP A 403 8.76 -23.92 1.53
CA ASP A 403 7.55 -24.76 1.57
C ASP A 403 6.24 -23.95 1.45
N LEU A 404 6.25 -22.92 0.59
CA LEU A 404 5.07 -22.08 0.31
C LEU A 404 4.24 -22.58 -0.87
N ASP A 405 4.75 -23.56 -1.62
CA ASP A 405 4.08 -24.15 -2.78
C ASP A 405 2.73 -24.80 -2.41
N ALA A 406 1.67 -24.51 -3.17
CA ALA A 406 0.43 -25.30 -3.19
C ALA A 406 0.75 -26.79 -3.46
N ALA A 407 0.10 -27.66 -2.69
CA ALA A 407 0.20 -29.11 -2.80
C ALA A 407 -0.34 -29.64 -4.15
#